data_AF-A0AB39PK29-F1
#
_entry.id   AF-A0AB39PK29-F1
#
_cell.length_a   1.000
_cell.length_b   1.000
_cell.length_c   1.000
_cell.angle_alpha   90.00
_cell.angle_beta   90.00
_cell.angle_gamma   90.00
#
_symmetry.space_group_name_H-M   'P 1'
#
loop_
_entity.id
_entity.type
_entity.pdbx_description
1 polymer ?
#
loop_
_entity_poly.entity_id
_entity_poly.type
_entity_poly.pdbx_seq_one_letter_code
_entity_poly.pdbx_strand_id
1 'polypeptide(L)'
;MPATGPPVAGRRSPVAGRRSPVAGRRSPVAGILLDHIGRHAVLVSDTVPHTATPPSLYPHLLRALAPLNLAYLHIGHGSDEELLHTLRKLWPTTLILNRGGADLSTRAKDIEDGLADVVTVGTMALANPDLVERVRSGAPLNTPDPATFYGGGATGYTDYPTLAA
;
A
#
# COMPACT_ATOMS: atom_id res chain seq x y z
N MET A 1 -10.18 31.34 -75.33
CA MET A 1 -9.57 32.69 -75.41
C MET A 1 -10.69 33.70 -75.53
N PRO A 2 -10.74 34.83 -74.78
CA PRO A 2 -9.87 35.34 -73.70
C PRO A 2 -10.64 35.62 -72.36
N ALA A 3 -10.02 35.50 -71.17
CA ALA A 3 -9.43 36.56 -70.30
C ALA A 3 -10.49 37.42 -69.56
N THR A 4 -10.45 37.83 -68.28
CA THR A 4 -9.39 38.05 -67.26
C THR A 4 -10.11 38.56 -65.98
N GLY A 5 -9.83 38.08 -64.76
CA GLY A 5 -8.92 38.74 -63.80
C GLY A 5 -9.42 38.67 -62.32
N PRO A 6 -8.57 38.89 -61.29
CA PRO A 6 -8.56 38.20 -59.96
C PRO A 6 -8.72 39.18 -58.75
N PRO A 7 -8.17 38.96 -57.51
CA PRO A 7 -8.18 37.86 -56.52
C PRO A 7 -8.72 38.31 -55.11
N VAL A 8 -8.69 37.48 -54.05
CA VAL A 8 -7.98 37.73 -52.75
C VAL A 8 -8.29 36.65 -51.69
N ALA A 9 -7.22 35.93 -51.37
CA ALA A 9 -6.81 35.22 -50.15
C ALA A 9 -7.66 35.31 -48.87
N GLY A 10 -8.11 34.14 -48.40
CA GLY A 10 -8.30 33.84 -46.97
C GLY A 10 -7.20 32.90 -46.48
N ARG A 11 -6.12 33.47 -45.90
CA ARG A 11 -5.09 32.73 -45.17
C ARG A 11 -5.65 32.23 -43.84
N ARG A 12 -5.36 30.97 -43.46
CA ARG A 12 -4.65 30.61 -42.21
C ARG A 12 -4.44 29.09 -42.11
N SER A 13 -3.16 28.71 -42.10
CA SER A 13 -2.60 27.40 -41.76
C SER A 13 -2.78 27.07 -40.26
N PRO A 14 -2.53 25.81 -39.84
CA PRO A 14 -3.04 25.22 -38.61
C PRO A 14 -2.13 25.57 -37.42
N VAL A 15 -2.73 25.82 -36.25
CA VAL A 15 -1.98 25.85 -34.99
C VAL A 15 -2.50 24.72 -34.10
N ALA A 16 -1.63 23.74 -33.94
CA ALA A 16 -1.71 22.65 -33.00
C ALA A 16 -2.04 23.17 -31.58
N GLY A 17 -3.21 22.78 -31.09
CA GLY A 17 -3.59 22.91 -29.68
C GLY A 17 -2.79 21.89 -28.86
N ARG A 18 -1.81 22.40 -28.12
CA ARG A 18 -0.94 21.67 -27.19
C ARG A 18 -1.77 20.82 -26.23
N ARG A 19 -1.55 19.50 -26.23
CA ARG A 19 -1.88 18.66 -25.08
C ARG A 19 -0.91 19.02 -23.97
N SER A 20 -1.39 19.68 -22.92
CA SER A 20 -0.68 19.73 -21.63
C SER A 20 -0.82 18.38 -20.93
N PRO A 21 0.26 17.65 -20.65
CA PRO A 21 0.23 16.61 -19.65
C PRO A 21 0.44 17.31 -18.31
N VAL A 22 -0.63 17.65 -17.59
CA VAL A 22 -0.51 17.78 -16.14
C VAL A 22 -0.37 16.35 -15.62
N ALA A 23 0.87 15.85 -15.70
CA ALA A 23 1.29 14.68 -14.97
C ALA A 23 1.11 15.02 -13.48
N GLY A 24 0.03 14.49 -12.90
CA GLY A 24 -0.14 14.49 -11.46
C GLY A 24 1.05 13.78 -10.85
N ARG A 25 2.01 14.54 -10.31
CA ARG A 25 3.06 14.03 -9.44
C ARG A 25 2.36 13.44 -8.22
N ARG A 26 2.08 12.15 -8.26
CA ARG A 26 1.80 11.39 -7.04
C ARG A 26 3.13 11.25 -6.32
N SER A 27 3.34 12.07 -5.31
CA SER A 27 4.41 11.88 -4.34
C SER A 27 4.35 10.47 -3.76
N PRO A 28 5.48 9.87 -3.37
CA PRO A 28 5.45 8.69 -2.51
C PRO A 28 4.66 9.02 -1.26
N VAL A 29 3.58 8.28 -1.02
CA VAL A 29 2.70 8.52 0.12
C VAL A 29 3.37 7.89 1.34
N ALA A 30 4.29 8.61 1.97
CA ALA A 30 4.49 8.52 3.40
C ALA A 30 3.27 9.18 4.04
N GLY A 31 2.24 8.37 4.30
CA GLY A 31 1.02 8.85 4.94
C GLY A 31 1.24 8.93 6.44
N ILE A 32 1.45 10.13 6.96
CA ILE A 32 1.27 10.39 8.39
C ILE A 32 -0.24 10.59 8.57
N LEU A 33 -0.94 9.59 9.09
CA LEU A 33 -2.33 9.74 9.50
C LEU A 33 -2.32 10.39 10.89
N LEU A 34 -2.54 11.70 10.95
CA LEU A 34 -2.71 12.41 12.20
C LEU A 34 -4.17 12.29 12.64
N ASP A 35 -4.42 11.55 13.72
CA ASP A 35 -5.69 11.61 14.45
C ASP A 35 -5.48 12.28 15.82
N HIS A 36 -6.56 12.85 16.36
CA HIS A 36 -6.59 13.79 17.49
C HIS A 36 -6.31 13.17 18.86
N ILE A 37 -6.08 11.85 18.96
CA ILE A 37 -5.88 11.14 20.22
C ILE A 37 -4.42 10.67 20.31
N GLY A 38 -3.62 11.44 21.05
CA GLY A 38 -2.16 11.34 21.12
C GLY A 38 -1.62 9.93 21.35
N ARG A 39 -1.08 9.35 20.27
CA ARG A 39 0.24 8.67 20.13
C ARG A 39 0.27 8.05 18.73
N HIS A 40 1.02 8.69 17.84
CA HIS A 40 0.86 8.56 16.39
C HIS A 40 1.31 7.20 15.83
N ALA A 41 0.84 6.92 14.61
CA ALA A 41 1.26 5.80 13.77
C ALA A 41 1.81 6.34 12.46
N VAL A 42 2.87 5.72 11.92
CA VAL A 42 3.40 6.08 10.60
C VAL A 42 3.28 4.88 9.68
N LEU A 43 2.69 5.10 8.51
CA LEU A 43 2.62 4.10 7.46
C LEU A 43 3.76 4.36 6.46
N VAL A 44 4.66 3.39 6.35
CA VAL A 44 5.70 3.35 5.31
C VAL A 44 5.36 2.20 4.37
N SER A 45 5.25 2.48 3.07
CA SER A 45 5.01 1.46 2.04
C SER A 45 6.17 1.48 1.06
N ASP A 46 6.89 0.38 0.94
CA ASP A 46 7.96 0.19 -0.06
C ASP A 46 7.43 -0.38 -1.40
N THR A 47 6.13 -0.68 -1.47
CA THR A 47 5.45 -1.33 -2.62
C THR A 47 5.29 -0.44 -3.85
N VAL A 48 5.68 0.84 -3.78
CA VAL A 48 5.68 1.77 -4.92
C VAL A 48 7.01 1.64 -5.67
N PRO A 49 7.02 1.58 -7.02
CA PRO A 49 8.27 1.44 -7.78
C PRO A 49 9.30 2.50 -7.38
N HIS A 50 10.54 2.05 -7.15
CA HIS A 50 11.70 2.80 -6.65
C HIS A 50 12.09 4.04 -7.49
N THR A 51 11.43 4.31 -8.60
CA THR A 51 11.76 5.41 -9.51
C THR A 51 11.43 6.80 -8.95
N ALA A 52 10.60 6.89 -7.88
CA ALA A 52 10.20 8.16 -7.28
C ALA A 52 10.78 8.43 -5.88
N THR A 53 11.38 7.44 -5.21
CA THR A 53 11.84 7.55 -3.83
C THR A 53 13.23 6.92 -3.67
N PRO A 54 14.27 7.70 -3.33
CA PRO A 54 15.58 7.12 -3.07
C PRO A 54 15.52 6.24 -1.80
N PRO A 55 16.12 5.03 -1.79
CA PRO A 55 16.11 4.14 -0.62
C PRO A 55 16.61 4.79 0.67
N SER A 56 17.50 5.79 0.56
CA SER A 56 18.02 6.58 1.68
C SER A 56 16.97 7.44 2.40
N LEU A 57 15.81 7.68 1.79
CA LEU A 57 14.75 8.50 2.40
C LEU A 57 14.12 7.81 3.62
N TYR A 58 13.90 6.50 3.58
CA TYR A 58 13.23 5.79 4.68
C TYR A 58 14.08 5.79 5.97
N PRO A 59 15.38 5.44 5.96
CA PRO A 59 16.22 5.56 7.14
C PRO A 59 16.30 7.00 7.68
N HIS A 60 16.30 8.00 6.80
CA HIS A 60 16.31 9.40 7.21
C HIS A 60 15.01 9.78 7.92
N LEU A 61 13.86 9.40 7.36
CA LEU A 61 12.55 9.64 7.93
C LEU A 61 12.41 8.96 9.31
N LEU A 62 12.80 7.68 9.43
CA LEU A 62 12.70 6.97 10.70
C LEU A 62 13.57 7.60 11.79
N ARG A 63 14.78 8.07 11.46
CA ARG A 63 15.62 8.80 12.43
C ARG A 63 14.98 10.09 12.91
N ALA A 64 14.24 10.79 12.05
CA ALA A 64 13.52 12.00 12.43
C ALA A 64 12.28 11.71 13.29
N LEU A 65 11.63 10.55 13.06
CA LEU A 65 10.41 10.16 13.76
C LEU A 65 10.65 9.41 15.08
N ALA A 66 11.76 8.67 15.21
CA ALA A 66 12.05 7.85 16.38
C ALA A 66 12.01 8.64 17.71
N PRO A 67 12.53 9.89 17.79
CA PRO A 67 12.45 10.69 19.02
C PRO A 67 11.02 11.09 19.42
N LEU A 68 10.05 11.02 18.50
CA LEU A 68 8.66 11.39 18.78
C LEU A 68 7.92 10.32 19.62
N ASN A 69 8.54 9.17 19.86
CA ASN A 69 8.00 8.08 20.70
C ASN A 69 6.57 7.66 20.29
N LEU A 70 6.43 7.39 18.99
CA LEU A 70 5.18 6.98 18.37
C LEU A 70 4.75 5.58 18.85
N ALA A 71 3.45 5.31 18.81
CA ALA A 71 2.89 4.05 19.30
C ALA A 71 3.41 2.86 18.49
N TYR A 72 3.41 2.99 17.15
CA TYR A 72 3.94 1.98 16.26
C TYR A 72 4.36 2.54 14.90
N LEU A 73 5.21 1.79 14.21
CA LEU A 73 5.47 1.93 12.78
C LEU A 73 4.74 0.81 12.05
N HIS A 74 4.02 1.13 10.98
CA HIS A 74 3.38 0.14 10.13
C HIS A 74 4.06 0.13 8.76
N ILE A 75 4.60 -1.02 8.37
CA ILE A 75 5.32 -1.21 7.12
C ILE A 75 4.50 -2.10 6.18
N GLY A 76 4.11 -1.58 5.02
CA GLY A 76 3.78 -2.41 3.87
C GLY A 76 5.08 -2.84 3.21
N HIS A 77 5.38 -4.13 3.26
CA HIS A 77 6.61 -4.72 2.71
C HIS A 77 6.35 -5.32 1.33
N GLY A 78 7.27 -4.99 0.41
CA GLY A 78 7.35 -5.46 -0.95
C GLY A 78 8.35 -6.60 -1.02
N SER A 79 9.58 -6.29 -1.42
CA SER A 79 10.62 -7.30 -1.66
C SER A 79 12.01 -6.92 -1.12
N ASP A 80 12.18 -5.73 -0.54
CA ASP A 80 13.49 -5.27 -0.07
C ASP A 80 13.72 -5.68 1.39
N GLU A 81 14.28 -6.87 1.58
CA GLU A 81 14.60 -7.39 2.91
C GLU A 81 15.70 -6.57 3.61
N GLU A 82 16.70 -6.06 2.88
CA GLU A 82 17.78 -5.27 3.48
C GLU A 82 17.23 -3.97 4.07
N LEU A 83 16.33 -3.31 3.34
CA LEU A 83 15.60 -2.16 3.84
C LEU A 83 14.79 -2.53 5.08
N LEU A 84 14.00 -3.60 5.06
CA LEU A 84 13.22 -4.02 6.23
C LEU A 84 14.10 -4.21 7.47
N HIS A 85 15.23 -4.92 7.35
CA HIS A 85 16.18 -5.10 8.45
C HIS A 85 16.76 -3.76 8.95
N THR A 86 17.05 -2.84 8.02
CA THR A 86 17.52 -1.50 8.36
C THR A 86 16.46 -0.72 9.13
N LEU A 87 15.21 -0.74 8.67
CA LEU A 87 14.09 -0.05 9.32
C LEU A 87 13.80 -0.63 10.71
N ARG A 88 13.82 -1.95 10.86
CA ARG A 88 13.63 -2.61 12.17
C ARG A 88 14.69 -2.17 13.18
N LYS A 89 15.96 -2.10 12.78
CA LYS A 89 17.07 -1.63 13.65
C LYS A 89 16.93 -0.17 14.06
N LEU A 90 16.34 0.66 13.21
CA LEU A 90 16.17 2.09 13.48
C LEU A 90 14.93 2.42 14.32
N TRP A 91 13.93 1.53 14.33
CA TRP A 91 12.67 1.79 15.01
C TRP A 91 12.65 1.22 16.44
N PRO A 92 12.54 2.06 17.48
CA PRO A 92 12.72 1.64 18.86
C PRO A 92 11.47 1.03 19.51
N THR A 93 10.28 1.19 18.92
CA THR A 93 9.01 0.73 19.49
C THR A 93 8.37 -0.35 18.62
N THR A 94 7.06 -0.56 18.76
CA THR A 94 6.30 -1.59 18.04
C THR A 94 6.37 -1.38 16.53
N LEU A 95 6.67 -2.46 15.80
CA LEU A 95 6.64 -2.52 14.35
C LEU A 95 5.56 -3.53 13.90
N ILE A 96 4.60 -3.03 13.12
CA ILE A 96 3.58 -3.82 12.44
C ILE A 96 4.04 -4.07 11.01
N LEU A 97 4.14 -5.33 10.60
CA LEU A 97 4.58 -5.73 9.26
C LEU A 97 3.43 -6.29 8.44
N ASN A 98 3.25 -5.74 7.24
CA ASN A 98 2.31 -6.22 6.26
C ASN A 98 3.07 -6.81 5.06
N ARG A 99 3.13 -8.14 5.01
CA ARG A 99 3.56 -8.90 3.83
C ARG A 99 2.33 -9.32 3.01
N GLY A 100 2.07 -8.58 1.94
CA GLY A 100 0.99 -8.87 1.01
C GLY A 100 1.14 -10.27 0.39
N GLY A 101 0.09 -11.09 0.45
CA GLY A 101 0.09 -12.43 -0.14
C GLY A 101 0.90 -13.52 0.59
N ALA A 102 1.72 -13.16 1.58
CA ALA A 102 2.48 -14.14 2.35
C ALA A 102 1.56 -15.07 3.18
N ASP A 103 2.00 -16.31 3.37
CA ASP A 103 1.33 -17.28 4.21
C ASP A 103 1.54 -17.00 5.72
N LEU A 104 0.80 -17.72 6.57
CA LEU A 104 0.90 -17.56 8.02
C LEU A 104 2.27 -17.99 8.57
N SER A 105 2.91 -19.00 7.98
CA SER A 105 4.23 -19.47 8.41
C SER A 105 5.31 -18.41 8.22
N THR A 106 5.32 -17.74 7.07
CA THR A 106 6.26 -16.65 6.77
C THR A 106 6.07 -15.50 7.76
N ARG A 107 4.81 -15.14 8.02
CA ARG A 107 4.47 -14.08 8.98
C ARG A 107 4.81 -14.46 10.42
N ALA A 108 4.60 -15.72 10.82
CA ALA A 108 5.01 -16.21 12.14
C ALA A 108 6.54 -16.11 12.29
N LYS A 109 7.28 -16.49 11.25
CA LYS A 109 8.74 -16.37 11.21
C LYS A 109 9.22 -14.92 11.36
N ASP A 110 8.55 -13.94 10.77
CA ASP A 110 8.91 -12.51 10.97
C ASP A 110 8.84 -12.10 12.46
N ILE A 111 7.90 -12.65 13.22
CA ILE A 111 7.78 -12.39 14.67
C ILE A 111 8.87 -13.13 15.43
N GLU A 112 9.07 -14.42 15.12
CA GLU A 112 10.10 -15.26 15.76
C GLU A 112 11.52 -14.71 15.57
N ASP A 113 11.81 -14.18 14.38
CA ASP A 113 13.10 -13.58 14.03
C ASP A 113 13.24 -12.13 14.56
N GLY A 114 12.21 -11.58 15.21
CA GLY A 114 12.20 -10.22 15.77
C GLY A 114 12.12 -9.10 14.72
N LEU A 115 11.78 -9.43 13.48
CA LEU A 115 11.58 -8.46 12.39
C LEU A 115 10.30 -7.64 12.56
N ALA A 116 9.29 -8.23 13.21
CA ALA A 116 8.03 -7.56 13.51
C ALA A 116 7.54 -7.93 14.91
N ASP A 117 6.81 -7.01 15.53
CA ASP A 117 6.09 -7.27 16.79
C ASP A 117 4.65 -7.73 16.51
N VAL A 118 4.09 -7.31 15.37
CA VAL A 118 2.74 -7.66 14.91
C VAL A 118 2.77 -7.85 13.40
N VAL A 119 1.98 -8.79 12.88
CA VAL A 119 1.81 -9.03 11.44
C VAL A 119 0.37 -8.84 11.02
N THR A 120 0.13 -8.33 9.81
CA THR A 120 -1.22 -8.14 9.30
C THR A 120 -1.72 -9.35 8.51
N VAL A 121 -3.03 -9.61 8.56
CA VAL A 121 -3.68 -10.77 7.92
C VAL A 121 -4.91 -10.39 7.08
N GLY A 122 -4.92 -9.18 6.49
CA GLY A 122 -6.11 -8.55 5.88
C GLY A 122 -6.95 -9.46 4.98
N THR A 123 -6.38 -9.98 3.88
CA THR A 123 -7.12 -10.85 2.94
C THR A 123 -7.63 -12.14 3.58
N MET A 124 -6.88 -12.71 4.54
CA MET A 124 -7.33 -13.91 5.26
C MET A 124 -8.52 -13.58 6.15
N ALA A 125 -8.48 -12.46 6.86
CA ALA A 125 -9.56 -12.01 7.74
C ALA A 125 -10.86 -11.69 6.98
N LEU A 126 -10.77 -11.22 5.73
CA LEU A 126 -11.95 -11.02 4.89
C LEU A 126 -12.74 -12.32 4.64
N ALA A 127 -12.03 -13.42 4.40
CA ALA A 127 -12.65 -14.71 4.11
C ALA A 127 -12.91 -15.58 5.34
N ASN A 128 -12.32 -15.24 6.48
CA ASN A 128 -12.32 -16.06 7.69
C ASN A 128 -12.75 -15.19 8.89
N PRO A 129 -14.07 -15.09 9.16
CA PRO A 129 -14.56 -14.31 10.31
C PRO A 129 -14.04 -14.84 11.66
N ASP A 130 -13.70 -16.13 11.71
CA ASP A 130 -13.13 -16.87 12.85
C ASP A 130 -11.65 -17.23 12.62
N LEU A 131 -10.89 -16.32 11.97
CA LEU A 131 -9.49 -16.55 11.62
C LEU A 131 -8.64 -16.92 12.85
N VAL A 132 -8.87 -16.28 14.00
CA VAL A 132 -8.07 -16.51 15.21
C VAL A 132 -8.24 -17.95 15.70
N GLU A 133 -9.48 -18.45 15.71
CA GLU A 133 -9.84 -19.79 16.09
C GLU A 133 -9.20 -20.81 15.14
N ARG A 134 -9.31 -20.57 13.83
CA ARG A 134 -8.69 -21.42 12.80
C ARG A 134 -7.18 -21.51 12.94
N VAL A 135 -6.52 -20.38 13.16
CA VAL A 135 -5.07 -20.33 13.38
C VAL A 135 -4.70 -21.08 14.65
N ARG A 136 -5.44 -20.88 15.75
CA ARG A 136 -5.17 -21.54 17.05
C ARG A 136 -5.34 -23.06 16.97
N SER A 137 -6.33 -23.55 16.22
CA SER A 137 -6.60 -24.98 16.10
C SER A 137 -5.92 -25.66 14.91
N GLY A 138 -5.21 -24.90 14.05
CA GLY A 138 -4.66 -25.41 12.80
C GLY A 138 -5.74 -25.84 11.79
N ALA A 139 -6.94 -25.26 11.85
CA ALA A 139 -8.01 -25.59 10.93
C ALA A 139 -7.78 -24.98 9.53
N PRO A 140 -8.34 -25.58 8.47
CA PRO A 140 -8.26 -25.02 7.12
C PRO A 140 -8.84 -23.60 7.06
N LEU A 141 -8.25 -22.72 6.26
CA LEU A 141 -8.79 -21.40 5.98
C LEU A 141 -9.72 -21.46 4.77
N ASN A 142 -10.78 -20.66 4.80
CA ASN A 142 -11.61 -20.36 3.63
C ASN A 142 -10.75 -19.64 2.56
N THR A 143 -11.00 -19.97 1.30
CA THR A 143 -10.38 -19.32 0.15
C THR A 143 -11.07 -17.98 -0.11
N PRO A 144 -10.34 -16.86 -0.11
CA PRO A 144 -10.90 -15.56 -0.48
C PRO A 144 -11.26 -15.51 -1.96
N ASP A 145 -12.37 -14.84 -2.29
CA ASP A 145 -12.75 -14.53 -3.68
C ASP A 145 -12.47 -13.05 -4.02
N PRO A 146 -11.39 -12.73 -4.74
CA PRO A 146 -11.04 -11.35 -5.10
C PRO A 146 -12.10 -10.62 -5.94
N ALA A 147 -12.96 -11.35 -6.67
CA ALA A 147 -14.00 -10.75 -7.49
C ALA A 147 -15.07 -10.05 -6.63
N THR A 148 -15.17 -10.42 -5.35
CA THR A 148 -16.21 -9.94 -4.43
C THR A 148 -15.74 -8.82 -3.50
N PHE A 149 -14.43 -8.57 -3.39
CA PHE A 149 -13.87 -7.63 -2.40
C PHE A 149 -14.46 -6.22 -2.47
N TYR A 150 -14.89 -5.78 -3.66
CA TYR A 150 -15.42 -4.44 -3.90
C TYR A 150 -16.77 -4.45 -4.62
N GLY A 151 -17.65 -5.41 -4.28
CA GLY A 151 -18.95 -5.62 -4.93
C GLY A 151 -20.16 -4.96 -4.25
N GLY A 152 -20.05 -4.55 -2.99
CA GLY A 152 -21.10 -3.81 -2.25
C GLY A 152 -22.29 -4.63 -1.74
N GLY A 153 -22.35 -5.94 -2.00
CA GLY A 153 -23.37 -6.86 -1.52
C GLY A 153 -22.90 -7.78 -0.38
N ALA A 154 -23.76 -8.69 0.06
CA ALA A 154 -23.42 -9.67 1.11
C ALA A 154 -22.43 -10.76 0.64
N THR A 155 -22.49 -11.09 -0.65
CA THR A 155 -21.66 -12.14 -1.26
C THR A 155 -20.18 -11.79 -1.21
N GLY A 156 -19.40 -12.67 -0.59
CA GLY A 156 -17.97 -12.49 -0.35
C GLY A 156 -17.63 -11.38 0.64
N TYR A 157 -18.59 -11.00 1.49
CA TYR A 157 -18.41 -10.00 2.55
C TYR A 157 -18.86 -10.54 3.91
N THR A 158 -20.13 -10.95 4.04
CA THR A 158 -20.71 -11.43 5.32
C THR A 158 -21.11 -12.91 5.29
N ASP A 159 -21.00 -13.58 4.14
CA ASP A 159 -21.49 -14.94 3.92
C ASP A 159 -20.41 -16.02 3.97
N TYR A 160 -19.17 -15.68 4.32
CA TYR A 160 -18.13 -16.67 4.58
C TYR A 160 -18.47 -17.52 5.82
N PRO A 161 -18.41 -18.86 5.74
CA PRO A 161 -18.77 -19.73 6.86
C PRO A 161 -17.72 -19.70 7.97
N THR A 162 -18.16 -19.77 9.22
CA THR A 162 -17.32 -20.10 10.39
C THR A 162 -17.16 -21.61 10.54
N LEU A 163 -16.20 -22.08 11.34
CA LEU A 163 -16.01 -23.51 11.66
C LEU A 163 -17.23 -24.19 12.29
N ALA A 164 -18.09 -23.43 12.98
CA ALA A 164 -19.27 -23.93 13.67
C ALA A 164 -20.57 -23.87 12.83
N ALA A 165 -20.50 -23.37 11.59
CA ALA A 165 -21.66 -23.13 10.71
C ALA A 165 -21.99 -24.33 9.82
#